data_AF-A0A672QIG2-F1
#
_entry.id   AF-A0A672QIG2-F1
#
_cell.length_a   1.000
_cell.length_b   1.000
_cell.length_c   1.000
_cell.angle_alpha   90.00
_cell.angle_beta   90.00
_cell.angle_gamma   90.00
#
_symmetry.space_group_name_H-M   'P 1'
#
loop_
_entity.id
_entity.type
_entity.pdbx_description
1 polymer ?
#
loop_
_entity_poly.entity_id
_entity_poly.type
_entity_poly.pdbx_seq_one_letter_code
_entity_poly.pdbx_strand_id
1 'polypeptide(L)'
;MDDFSSISLLSLAMLVGCYVAGTIPLAVNFSEEKLKLVTVLGAGLLCGTALAVIIPEGVHALYEEMLEGEIRQKKYLNVKNIIFFII
;
A
#
# COMPACT_ATOMS: atom_id res chain seq x y z
N MET A 1 -16.67 5.16 -19.51
CA MET A 1 -15.97 3.87 -19.34
C MET A 1 -14.49 4.15 -19.05
N ASP A 2 -14.22 5.05 -18.09
CA ASP A 2 -12.96 5.79 -18.08
C ASP A 2 -12.07 5.43 -16.87
N ASP A 3 -12.68 5.03 -15.75
CA ASP A 3 -11.94 4.60 -14.55
C ASP A 3 -11.20 3.28 -14.78
N PHE A 4 -11.86 2.31 -15.40
CA PHE A 4 -11.25 1.02 -15.74
C PHE A 4 -10.08 1.20 -16.73
N SER A 5 -10.25 2.10 -17.71
CA SER A 5 -9.18 2.44 -18.64
C SER A 5 -8.00 3.08 -17.92
N SER A 6 -8.25 4.00 -16.98
CA SER A 6 -7.20 4.71 -16.23
C SER A 6 -6.40 3.78 -15.32
N ILE A 7 -7.09 2.91 -14.57
CA ILE A 7 -6.44 1.92 -13.68
C ILE A 7 -5.64 0.92 -14.49
N SER A 8 -6.19 0.44 -15.61
CA SER A 8 -5.48 -0.47 -16.53
C SER A 8 -4.21 0.17 -17.10
N LEU A 9 -4.28 1.44 -17.48
CA LEU A 9 -3.16 2.18 -18.05
C LEU A 9 -2.07 2.45 -16.99
N LEU A 10 -2.44 2.83 -15.76
CA LEU A 10 -1.52 2.99 -14.63
C LEU A 10 -0.83 1.66 -14.26
N SER A 11 -1.57 0.55 -14.24
CA SER A 11 -1.04 -0.79 -14.00
C SER A 11 0.00 -1.18 -15.06
N LEU A 12 -0.31 -0.99 -16.35
CA LEU A 12 0.61 -1.24 -17.45
C LEU A 12 1.85 -0.33 -17.37
N ALA A 13 1.67 0.95 -17.07
CA ALA A 13 2.76 1.90 -16.90
C ALA A 13 3.69 1.49 -15.75
N MET A 14 3.14 1.04 -14.62
CA MET A 14 3.91 0.55 -13.48
C MET A 14 4.67 -0.75 -13.82
N LEU A 15 4.02 -1.68 -14.54
CA LEU A 15 4.67 -2.90 -15.02
C LEU A 15 5.88 -2.59 -15.90
N VAL A 16 5.67 -1.79 -16.95
CA VAL A 16 6.72 -1.46 -17.93
C VAL A 16 7.81 -0.61 -17.28
N GLY A 17 7.43 0.39 -16.48
CA GLY A 17 8.37 1.26 -15.77
C GLY A 17 9.28 0.48 -14.82
N CYS A 18 8.72 -0.39 -13.98
CA CYS A 18 9.49 -1.21 -13.05
C CYS A 18 10.37 -2.25 -13.78
N TYR A 19 9.87 -2.85 -14.86
CA TYR A 19 10.62 -3.81 -15.67
C TYR A 19 11.84 -3.16 -16.33
N VAL A 20 11.66 -1.98 -16.94
CA VAL A 20 12.76 -1.23 -17.55
C VAL A 20 13.73 -0.72 -16.47
N ALA A 21 13.21 -0.12 -15.38
CA ALA A 21 14.04 0.35 -14.28
C ALA A 21 14.88 -0.77 -13.63
N GLY A 22 14.33 -1.97 -13.48
CA GLY A 22 15.03 -3.13 -12.91
C GLY A 22 16.03 -3.78 -13.86
N THR A 23 15.82 -3.69 -15.18
CA THR A 23 16.74 -4.23 -16.19
C THR A 23 17.93 -3.31 -16.47
N ILE A 24 17.80 -1.99 -16.23
CA ILE A 24 18.89 -1.01 -16.40
C ILE A 24 20.14 -1.37 -15.56
N PRO A 25 20.06 -1.60 -14.23
CA PRO A 25 21.23 -1.98 -13.43
C PRO A 25 21.88 -3.31 -13.86
N LEU A 26 21.11 -4.19 -14.50
CA LEU A 26 21.57 -5.50 -14.99
C LEU A 26 22.28 -5.41 -16.34
N ALA A 27 21.84 -4.51 -17.23
CA ALA A 27 22.35 -4.39 -18.60
C ALA A 27 23.62 -3.54 -18.69
N VAL A 28 23.81 -2.58 -17.78
CA VAL A 28 25.01 -1.75 -17.73
C VAL A 28 26.10 -2.53 -16.99
N ASN A 29 27.23 -2.81 -17.64
CA ASN A 29 28.41 -3.45 -17.02
C ASN A 29 29.05 -2.49 -16.00
N PHE A 30 28.40 -2.32 -14.86
CA PHE A 30 28.85 -1.49 -13.78
C PHE A 30 29.92 -2.22 -12.96
N SER A 31 31.00 -1.52 -12.63
CA SER A 31 31.94 -1.93 -11.60
C SER A 31 31.24 -2.01 -10.22
N GLU A 32 31.70 -2.87 -9.30
CA GLU A 32 31.05 -3.15 -7.99
C GLU A 32 30.62 -1.89 -7.22
N GLU A 33 31.41 -0.82 -7.30
CA GLU A 33 31.18 0.43 -6.59
C GLU A 33 29.87 1.13 -7.03
N LYS A 34 29.52 1.00 -8.30
CA LYS A 34 28.37 1.71 -8.89
C LYS A 34 27.07 0.94 -8.63
N LEU A 35 27.16 -0.40 -8.64
CA LEU A 35 26.09 -1.29 -8.17
C LEU A 35 25.75 -1.04 -6.70
N LYS A 36 26.76 -0.86 -5.85
CA LYS A 36 26.55 -0.49 -4.43
C LYS A 36 25.79 0.82 -4.27
N LEU A 37 26.15 1.84 -5.07
CA LEU A 37 25.49 3.15 -5.00
C LEU A 37 24.02 3.06 -5.41
N VAL A 38 23.70 2.32 -6.48
CA VAL A 38 22.30 2.10 -6.91
C VAL A 38 21.51 1.33 -5.85
N THR A 39 22.09 0.33 -5.21
CA THR A 39 21.42 -0.43 -4.13
C THR A 39 21.14 0.43 -2.90
N VAL A 40 22.10 1.26 -2.48
CA VAL A 40 21.91 2.18 -1.34
C VAL A 40 20.86 3.25 -1.68
N LEU A 41 20.87 3.77 -2.91
CA LEU A 41 19.89 4.76 -3.37
C LEU A 41 18.49 4.15 -3.47
N GLY A 42 18.37 2.94 -4.01
CA GLY A 42 17.11 2.18 -4.06
C GLY A 42 16.57 1.86 -2.67
N ALA A 43 17.43 1.40 -1.75
CA ALA A 43 17.05 1.17 -0.36
C ALA A 43 16.58 2.47 0.34
N GLY A 44 17.27 3.58 0.09
CA GLY A 44 16.88 4.89 0.60
C GLY A 44 15.54 5.38 0.05
N LEU A 45 15.28 5.20 -1.25
CA LEU A 45 14.02 5.56 -1.90
C LEU A 45 12.84 4.74 -1.34
N LEU A 46 13.02 3.41 -1.21
CA LEU A 46 12.01 2.51 -0.66
C LEU A 46 11.72 2.83 0.81
N CYS A 47 12.76 3.03 1.63
CA CYS A 47 12.61 3.41 3.03
C CYS A 47 11.94 4.80 3.18
N GLY A 48 12.32 5.78 2.36
CA GLY A 48 11.70 7.11 2.37
C GLY A 48 10.22 7.07 2.03
N THR A 49 9.83 6.30 1.01
CA THR A 49 8.42 6.13 0.64
C THR A 49 7.64 5.41 1.73
N ALA A 50 8.24 4.40 2.36
CA ALA A 50 7.64 3.67 3.47
C ALA A 50 7.35 4.59 4.68
N LEU A 51 8.26 5.50 5.01
CA LEU A 51 8.12 6.37 6.18
C LEU A 51 7.24 7.61 5.94
N ALA A 52 7.32 8.21 4.76
CA ALA A 52 6.67 9.50 4.47
C ALA A 52 5.22 9.38 3.99
N VAL A 53 4.95 8.34 3.21
CA VAL A 53 3.63 7.91 2.74
C VAL A 53 3.44 6.54 3.42
N ILE A 54 2.81 5.49 2.89
CA ILE A 54 2.68 4.13 3.50
C ILE A 54 2.41 4.03 5.03
N ILE A 55 3.35 4.33 5.95
CA ILE A 55 3.12 4.31 7.41
C ILE A 55 1.99 5.27 7.83
N PRO A 56 2.04 6.59 7.57
CA PRO A 56 0.94 7.51 7.84
C PRO A 56 -0.40 7.06 7.27
N GLU A 57 -0.48 6.66 6.00
CA GLU A 57 -1.73 6.18 5.40
C GLU A 57 -2.21 4.87 6.02
N GLY A 58 -1.30 3.94 6.32
CA GLY A 58 -1.62 2.66 6.96
C GLY A 58 -2.12 2.82 8.38
N VAL A 59 -1.50 3.71 9.16
CA VAL A 59 -1.97 4.08 10.50
C VAL A 59 -3.34 4.76 10.44
N HIS A 60 -3.55 5.68 9.50
CA HIS A 60 -4.82 6.36 9.33
C HIS A 60 -5.95 5.36 9.02
N ALA A 61 -5.72 4.42 8.11
CA ALA A 61 -6.68 3.37 7.78
C ALA A 61 -7.02 2.47 8.99
N LEU A 62 -6.01 2.11 9.79
CA LEU A 62 -6.21 1.28 10.98
C LEU A 62 -7.06 1.98 12.05
N TYR A 63 -6.82 3.27 12.28
CA TYR A 63 -7.59 4.04 13.26
C TYR A 63 -9.06 4.22 12.84
N GLU A 64 -9.32 4.50 11.56
CA GLU A 64 -10.69 4.59 11.02
C GLU A 64 -11.43 3.24 11.16
N GLU A 65 -10.77 2.12 10.85
CA GLU A 65 -11.36 0.79 10.97
C GLU A 65 -11.66 0.42 12.44
N MET A 66 -10.79 0.81 13.39
CA MET A 66 -11.00 0.58 14.81
C MET A 66 -12.20 1.36 15.36
N LEU A 67 -12.38 2.61 14.93
CA LEU A 67 -13.52 3.45 15.30
C LEU A 67 -14.86 2.86 14.81
N GLU A 68 -14.90 2.38 13.57
CA GLU A 68 -16.10 1.75 13.01
C GLU A 68 -16.44 0.39 13.67
N GLY A 69 -15.41 -0.36 14.08
CA GLY A 69 -15.55 -1.64 14.78
C GLY A 69 -16.30 -1.52 16.11
N GLU A 70 -16.01 -0.49 16.91
CA GLU A 70 -16.70 -0.25 18.20
C GLU A 70 -18.19 0.05 18.02
N ILE A 71 -18.55 0.87 17.02
CA ILE A 71 -19.96 1.25 16.76
C ILE A 71 -20.75 0.00 16.31
N ARG A 72 -20.15 -0.85 15.48
CA ARG A 72 -20.79 -2.06 14.96
C ARG A 72 -21.01 -3.10 16.07
N GLN A 73 -20.05 -3.25 16.98
CA GLN A 73 -20.18 -4.12 18.17
C GLN A 73 -21.33 -3.67 19.09
N LYS A 74 -21.42 -2.36 19.38
CA LYS A 74 -22.47 -1.83 20.27
C LYS A 74 -23.87 -2.02 19.69
N LYS A 75 -24.00 -1.87 18.36
CA LYS A 75 -25.25 -2.14 17.64
C LYS A 75 -25.64 -3.63 17.68
N TYR A 76 -24.66 -4.52 17.55
CA TYR A 76 -24.88 -5.97 17.66
C TYR A 76 -25.30 -6.38 19.07
N LEU A 77 -24.69 -5.79 20.09
CA LEU A 77 -25.04 -6.04 21.49
C LEU A 77 -26.47 -5.55 21.81
N ASN A 78 -26.85 -4.38 21.28
CA ASN A 78 -28.21 -3.84 21.46
C ASN A 78 -29.27 -4.71 20.77
N VAL A 79 -29.01 -5.15 19.53
CA VAL A 79 -29.90 -6.06 18.78
C VAL A 79 -30.00 -7.43 19.45
N LYS A 80 -28.88 -7.99 19.95
CA LYS A 80 -28.91 -9.24 20.72
C LYS A 80 -29.76 -9.13 21.98
N ASN A 81 -29.68 -8.02 22.70
CA ASN A 81 -30.44 -7.80 23.93
C ASN A 81 -31.96 -7.69 23.63
N ILE A 82 -32.32 -7.04 22.53
CA ILE A 82 -33.71 -6.98 22.03
C ILE A 82 -34.21 -8.38 21.63
N ILE A 83 -33.42 -9.15 20.88
CA ILE A 83 -33.80 -10.52 20.47
C ILE A 83 -33.95 -11.44 21.68
N PHE A 84 -33.07 -11.31 22.69
CA PHE A 84 -33.19 -12.05 23.95
C PHE A 84 -34.47 -11.71 24.73
N PHE A 85 -35.04 -10.52 24.54
CA PHE A 85 -36.31 -10.13 25.17
C PHE A 85 -37.55 -10.63 24.39
N ILE A 86 -37.38 -11.00 23.11
CA ILE A 86 -38.49 -11.44 22.23
C ILE A 86 -38.64 -12.98 22.23
N ILE A 87 -37.62 -13.72 22.66
CA ILE A 87 -37.62 -15.19 22.81
C ILE A 87 -37.96 -15.54 24.27
#